data_AF-A0A916YRL7-F1
#
_entry.id   AF-A0A916YRL7-F1
#
_cell.length_a   1.000
_cell.length_b   1.000
_cell.length_c   1.000
_cell.angle_alpha   90.00
_cell.angle_beta   90.00
_cell.angle_gamma   90.00
#
_symmetry.space_group_name_H-M   'P 1'
#
loop_
_entity.id
_entity.type
_entity.pdbx_description
1 polymer ?
#
loop_
_entity_poly.entity_id
_entity_poly.type
_entity_poly.pdbx_seq_one_letter_code
_entity_poly.pdbx_strand_id
1 'polypeptide(L)'
;MATVHGPPAKDLRLKSAAIGFGVTLATIAALAGVQFLLAPHTVTVVGQMDPEIDTWAVAQLRWQLGEFYALVIAMLAIYWLLVTAAGRGQLLRIRSANVTLAFSGLIFALAMAVATFVQVPEAFKAACPVLGVSDTFPPLPEGVFRFDGQTPCETFLRRAVPSCLFGLPTIMLIASAVLRIFGSRTQR
;
A
#
# COMPACT_ATOMS: atom_id res chain seq x y z
N MET A 1 -23.28 -42.48 24.76
CA MET A 1 -23.15 -41.46 23.69
C MET A 1 -22.34 -40.30 24.25
N ALA A 2 -21.07 -40.18 23.86
CA ALA A 2 -20.22 -39.07 24.27
C ALA A 2 -20.54 -37.85 23.40
N THR A 3 -21.06 -36.79 24.00
CA THR A 3 -21.19 -35.49 23.34
C THR A 3 -19.78 -34.93 23.17
N VAL A 4 -19.25 -35.04 21.95
CA VAL A 4 -18.00 -34.39 21.56
C VAL A 4 -18.23 -32.88 21.62
N HIS A 5 -17.78 -32.25 22.70
CA HIS A 5 -17.73 -30.80 22.79
C HIS A 5 -16.74 -30.28 21.74
N GLY A 6 -17.29 -29.79 20.63
CA GLY A 6 -16.50 -29.07 19.64
C GLY A 6 -15.79 -27.87 20.28
N PRO A 7 -14.62 -27.47 19.75
CA PRO A 7 -13.86 -26.34 20.28
C PRO A 7 -14.72 -25.06 20.33
N PRO A 8 -14.52 -24.21 21.34
CA PRO A 8 -15.34 -23.02 21.51
C PRO A 8 -15.20 -22.12 20.28
N ALA A 9 -16.31 -21.50 19.86
CA ALA A 9 -16.38 -20.72 18.62
C ALA A 9 -15.36 -19.56 18.54
N LYS A 10 -14.75 -19.15 19.66
CA LYS A 10 -13.67 -18.16 19.72
C LYS A 10 -12.35 -18.69 19.13
N ASP A 11 -12.02 -19.95 19.37
CA ASP A 11 -10.74 -20.54 18.92
C ASP A 11 -10.72 -20.73 17.40
N LEU A 12 -11.86 -21.12 16.84
CA LEU A 12 -12.05 -21.23 15.39
C LEU A 12 -11.93 -19.86 14.68
N ARG A 13 -12.41 -18.78 15.31
CA ARG A 13 -12.29 -17.41 14.78
C ARG A 13 -10.85 -16.94 14.75
N LEU A 14 -10.14 -17.09 15.87
CA LEU A 14 -8.75 -16.66 16.01
C LEU A 14 -7.85 -17.44 15.04
N LYS A 15 -8.03 -18.76 14.96
CA LYS A 15 -7.26 -19.62 14.04
C LYS A 15 -7.47 -19.23 12.58
N SER A 16 -8.73 -19.01 12.17
CA SER A 16 -9.06 -18.64 10.79
C SER A 16 -8.44 -17.29 10.39
N ALA A 17 -8.49 -16.32 11.31
CA ALA A 17 -7.89 -15.02 11.05
C ALA A 17 -6.37 -15.03 11.12
N ALA A 18 -5.76 -15.82 12.01
CA ALA A 18 -4.31 -15.98 12.05
C ALA A 18 -3.79 -16.60 10.74
N ILE A 19 -4.48 -17.61 10.21
CA ILE A 19 -4.16 -18.20 8.90
C ILE A 19 -4.31 -17.16 7.79
N GLY A 20 -5.44 -16.45 7.76
CA GLY A 20 -5.68 -15.42 6.75
C GLY A 20 -4.67 -14.27 6.81
N PHE A 21 -4.33 -13.80 8.01
CA PHE A 21 -3.29 -12.80 8.25
C PHE A 21 -1.93 -13.31 7.76
N GLY A 22 -1.55 -14.54 8.15
CA GLY A 22 -0.31 -15.17 7.72
C GLY A 22 -0.17 -15.25 6.20
N VAL A 23 -1.23 -15.67 5.50
CA VAL A 23 -1.24 -15.72 4.03
C VAL A 23 -1.08 -14.31 3.44
N THR A 24 -1.82 -13.32 3.93
CA THR A 24 -1.67 -11.94 3.43
C THR A 24 -0.30 -11.36 3.72
N LEU A 25 0.26 -11.61 4.90
CA LEU A 25 1.55 -11.10 5.31
C LEU A 25 2.68 -11.75 4.50
N ALA A 26 2.61 -13.06 4.25
CA ALA A 26 3.59 -13.76 3.44
C ALA A 26 3.66 -13.19 2.01
N THR A 27 2.51 -12.91 1.40
CA THR A 27 2.46 -12.30 0.06
C THR A 27 3.07 -10.89 0.04
N ILE A 28 2.76 -10.06 1.05
CA ILE A 28 3.33 -8.71 1.16
C ILE A 28 4.84 -8.77 1.43
N ALA A 29 5.29 -9.68 2.30
CA ALA A 29 6.70 -9.86 2.59
C ALA A 29 7.49 -10.36 1.37
N ALA A 30 6.93 -11.26 0.57
CA ALA A 30 7.54 -11.72 -0.67
C ALA A 30 7.69 -10.57 -1.67
N LEU A 31 6.64 -9.76 -1.84
CA LEU A 31 6.69 -8.58 -2.69
C LEU A 31 7.73 -7.56 -2.20
N ALA A 32 7.76 -7.30 -0.88
CA ALA A 32 8.75 -6.43 -0.27
C ALA A 32 10.16 -6.93 -0.54
N GLY A 33 10.43 -8.22 -0.33
CA GLY A 33 11.72 -8.82 -0.63
C GLY A 33 12.15 -8.58 -2.08
N VAL A 34 11.25 -8.80 -3.04
CA VAL A 34 11.52 -8.54 -4.47
C VAL A 34 11.85 -7.07 -4.72
N GLN A 35 11.09 -6.13 -4.15
CA GLN A 35 11.34 -4.69 -4.34
C GLN A 35 12.63 -4.22 -3.68
N PHE A 36 12.96 -4.72 -2.48
CA PHE A 36 14.22 -4.42 -1.80
C PHE A 36 15.45 -4.92 -2.56
N LEU A 37 15.32 -6.07 -3.22
CA LEU A 37 16.35 -6.65 -4.10
C LEU A 37 16.49 -5.87 -5.41
N LEU A 38 15.39 -5.35 -5.96
CA LEU A 38 15.39 -4.55 -7.19
C LEU A 38 15.77 -3.08 -6.99
N ALA A 39 15.69 -2.54 -5.77
CA ALA A 39 16.06 -1.16 -5.44
C ALA A 39 17.41 -0.66 -6.03
N PRO A 40 18.52 -1.41 -6.00
CA PRO A 40 19.76 -0.98 -6.66
C PRO A 40 19.63 -0.88 -8.18
N HIS A 41 18.90 -1.79 -8.82
CA HIS A 41 18.65 -1.73 -10.26
C HIS A 41 17.77 -0.54 -10.64
N THR A 42 16.79 -0.18 -9.81
CA THR A 42 15.92 0.97 -10.09
C THR A 42 16.67 2.29 -10.04
N VAL A 43 17.64 2.44 -9.13
CA VAL A 43 18.41 3.68 -8.99
C VAL A 43 19.43 3.81 -10.14
N THR A 44 20.15 2.74 -10.47
CA THR A 44 21.21 2.76 -11.50
C THR A 44 20.68 2.93 -12.93
N VAL A 45 19.44 2.53 -13.21
CA VAL A 45 18.79 2.78 -14.52
C VAL A 45 18.43 4.26 -14.71
N VAL A 46 18.27 5.00 -13.62
CA VAL A 46 17.75 6.38 -13.63
C VAL A 46 18.87 7.43 -13.66
N GLY A 47 20.11 7.07 -13.36
CA GLY A 47 21.23 8.00 -13.51
C GLY A 47 22.59 7.32 -13.57
N GLN A 48 23.43 7.75 -14.52
CA GLN A 48 24.88 7.57 -14.42
C GLN A 48 25.42 8.55 -13.36
N MET A 49 25.13 8.30 -12.08
CA MET A 49 25.61 9.13 -10.98
C MET A 49 26.94 8.60 -10.44
N ASP A 50 27.64 9.44 -9.67
CA ASP A 50 28.80 8.98 -8.91
C ASP A 50 28.40 7.85 -7.96
N PRO A 51 29.25 6.83 -7.76
CA PRO A 51 28.93 5.64 -6.97
C PRO A 51 28.56 5.96 -5.51
N GLU A 52 29.08 7.07 -4.97
CA GLU A 52 28.70 7.53 -3.63
C GLU A 52 27.23 7.99 -3.57
N ILE A 53 26.77 8.73 -4.58
CA ILE A 53 25.38 9.23 -4.69
C ILE A 53 24.42 8.06 -4.88
N ASP A 54 24.79 7.06 -5.67
CA ASP A 54 23.99 5.84 -5.89
C ASP A 54 23.73 5.08 -4.58
N THR A 55 24.76 4.92 -3.74
CA THR A 55 24.59 4.19 -2.47
C THR A 55 23.63 4.90 -1.52
N TRP A 56 23.71 6.24 -1.46
CA TRP A 56 22.79 7.03 -0.66
C TRP A 56 21.36 6.98 -1.21
N ALA A 57 21.19 7.08 -2.53
CA ALA A 57 19.89 6.99 -3.18
C ALA A 57 19.24 5.61 -2.97
N VAL A 58 19.99 4.52 -3.06
CA VAL A 58 19.50 3.16 -2.76
C VAL A 58 19.11 3.02 -1.29
N ALA A 59 19.91 3.55 -0.36
CA ALA A 59 19.60 3.53 1.07
C ALA A 59 18.31 4.30 1.37
N GLN A 60 18.17 5.50 0.79
CA GLN A 60 16.97 6.34 0.93
C GLN A 60 15.73 5.65 0.36
N LEU A 61 15.84 5.01 -0.81
CA LEU A 61 14.73 4.27 -1.42
C LEU A 61 14.30 3.09 -0.55
N ARG A 62 15.26 2.32 -0.01
CA ARG A 62 14.98 1.20 0.91
C ARG A 62 14.29 1.67 2.19
N TRP A 63 14.70 2.82 2.73
CA TRP A 63 14.06 3.41 3.89
C TRP A 63 12.59 3.75 3.61
N GLN A 64 12.32 4.46 2.51
CA GLN A 64 10.96 4.81 2.10
C GLN A 64 10.09 3.58 1.82
N LEU A 65 10.63 2.57 1.13
CA LEU A 65 9.96 1.29 0.94
C LEU A 65 9.60 0.64 2.28
N GLY A 66 10.54 0.66 3.24
CA GLY A 66 10.33 0.16 4.60
C GLY A 66 9.14 0.83 5.31
N GLU A 67 9.06 2.16 5.26
CA GLU A 67 7.95 2.92 5.84
C GLU A 67 6.61 2.56 5.21
N PHE A 68 6.55 2.47 3.88
CA PHE A 68 5.32 2.10 3.17
C PHE A 68 4.86 0.68 3.49
N TYR A 69 5.77 -0.29 3.52
CA TYR A 69 5.44 -1.67 3.89
C TYR A 69 5.01 -1.79 5.36
N ALA A 70 5.66 -1.06 6.27
CA ALA A 70 5.27 -1.04 7.68
C ALA A 70 3.83 -0.52 7.85
N LEU A 71 3.47 0.56 7.14
CA LEU A 71 2.12 1.12 7.16
C LEU A 71 1.07 0.11 6.64
N VAL A 72 1.40 -0.66 5.60
CA VAL A 72 0.49 -1.69 5.06
C VAL A 72 0.35 -2.90 5.95
N ILE A 73 1.44 -3.35 6.58
CA ILE A 73 1.40 -4.40 7.58
C ILE A 73 0.50 -3.96 8.75
N ALA A 74 0.62 -2.71 9.20
CA ALA A 74 -0.24 -2.16 10.25
C ALA A 74 -1.71 -2.14 9.82
N MET A 75 -2.03 -1.70 8.60
CA MET A 75 -3.40 -1.72 8.07
C MET A 75 -3.97 -3.14 7.98
N LEU A 76 -3.18 -4.12 7.53
CA LEU A 76 -3.59 -5.53 7.49
C LEU A 76 -3.82 -6.09 8.89
N ALA A 77 -2.96 -5.75 9.85
CA ALA A 77 -3.13 -6.16 11.25
C ALA A 77 -4.45 -5.60 11.81
N ILE A 78 -4.72 -4.30 11.62
CA ILE A 78 -5.98 -3.66 12.03
C ILE A 78 -7.17 -4.33 11.34
N TYR A 79 -7.09 -4.58 10.03
CA TYR A 79 -8.13 -5.27 9.26
C TYR A 79 -8.47 -6.64 9.87
N TRP A 80 -7.46 -7.48 10.13
CA TRP A 80 -7.69 -8.81 10.68
C TRP A 80 -8.14 -8.78 12.15
N LEU A 81 -7.71 -7.78 12.94
CA LEU A 81 -8.23 -7.53 14.29
C LEU A 81 -9.71 -7.13 14.26
N LEU A 82 -10.12 -6.27 13.34
CA LEU A 82 -11.54 -5.88 13.19
C LEU A 82 -12.39 -7.07 12.74
N VAL A 83 -11.90 -7.84 11.77
CA VAL A 83 -12.59 -9.03 11.27
C VAL A 83 -12.70 -10.11 12.35
N THR A 84 -11.67 -10.31 13.16
CA THR A 84 -11.74 -11.25 14.31
C THR A 84 -12.72 -10.77 15.36
N ALA A 85 -12.69 -9.49 15.75
CA ALA A 85 -13.57 -8.93 16.77
C ALA A 85 -15.05 -8.99 16.35
N ALA A 86 -15.35 -8.62 15.10
CA ALA A 86 -16.73 -8.43 14.63
C ALA A 86 -17.34 -9.61 13.86
N GLY A 87 -16.55 -10.51 13.27
CA GLY A 87 -17.05 -11.57 12.38
C GLY A 87 -17.37 -12.90 13.07
N ARG A 88 -18.37 -13.65 12.57
CA ARG A 88 -18.83 -14.92 13.19
C ARG A 88 -18.23 -16.17 12.55
N GLY A 89 -16.97 -16.48 12.85
CA GLY A 89 -16.34 -17.81 12.64
C GLY A 89 -16.02 -18.23 11.21
N GLN A 90 -16.89 -17.96 10.24
CA GLN A 90 -16.74 -18.37 8.83
C GLN A 90 -16.06 -17.30 7.97
N LEU A 91 -14.98 -16.71 8.48
CA LEU A 91 -14.33 -15.54 7.90
C LEU A 91 -13.74 -15.80 6.49
N LEU A 92 -13.23 -17.01 6.26
CA LEU A 92 -12.54 -17.39 5.02
C LEU A 92 -13.49 -17.91 3.94
N ARG A 93 -14.76 -18.18 4.26
CA ARG A 93 -15.72 -18.83 3.36
C ARG A 93 -16.37 -17.86 2.37
N ILE A 94 -16.28 -16.56 2.65
CA ILE A 94 -16.90 -15.50 1.85
C ILE A 94 -15.98 -15.18 0.65
N ARG A 95 -16.28 -15.80 -0.50
CA ARG A 95 -15.48 -15.70 -1.73
C ARG A 95 -15.32 -14.27 -2.21
N SER A 96 -16.39 -13.46 -2.16
CA SER A 96 -16.37 -12.04 -2.54
C SER A 96 -15.37 -11.24 -1.71
N ALA A 97 -15.35 -11.44 -0.39
CA ALA A 97 -14.43 -10.73 0.49
C ALA A 97 -12.97 -11.12 0.27
N ASN A 98 -12.70 -12.40 -0.04
CA ASN A 98 -11.36 -12.86 -0.40
C ASN A 98 -10.90 -12.24 -1.72
N VAL A 99 -11.80 -12.15 -2.71
CA VAL A 99 -11.51 -11.48 -3.99
C VAL A 99 -11.23 -10.00 -3.77
N THR A 100 -12.04 -9.29 -2.98
CA THR A 100 -11.79 -7.86 -2.67
C THR A 100 -10.47 -7.65 -1.93
N LEU A 101 -10.11 -8.56 -1.00
CA LEU A 101 -8.82 -8.52 -0.29
C LEU A 101 -7.63 -8.81 -1.22
N ALA A 102 -7.80 -9.73 -2.18
CA ALA A 102 -6.78 -9.99 -3.19
C ALA A 102 -6.61 -8.77 -4.13
N PHE A 103 -7.71 -8.15 -4.54
CA PHE A 103 -7.68 -6.91 -5.32
C PHE A 103 -7.03 -5.76 -4.55
N SER A 104 -7.30 -5.59 -3.26
CA SER A 104 -6.62 -4.56 -2.47
C SER A 104 -5.12 -4.80 -2.41
N GLY A 105 -4.68 -6.06 -2.27
CA GLY A 105 -3.27 -6.43 -2.32
C GLY A 105 -2.65 -6.18 -3.70
N LEU A 106 -3.36 -6.49 -4.78
CA LEU A 106 -2.90 -6.24 -6.16
C LEU A 106 -2.76 -4.74 -6.44
N ILE A 107 -3.76 -3.93 -6.08
CA ILE A 107 -3.72 -2.47 -6.24
C ILE A 107 -2.59 -1.90 -5.40
N PHE A 108 -2.38 -2.43 -4.19
CA PHE A 108 -1.25 -2.02 -3.35
C PHE A 108 0.09 -2.33 -4.01
N ALA A 109 0.26 -3.54 -4.55
CA ALA A 109 1.48 -3.92 -5.25
C ALA A 109 1.74 -3.04 -6.48
N LEU A 110 0.69 -2.74 -7.24
CA LEU A 110 0.76 -1.84 -8.40
C LEU A 110 1.10 -0.42 -7.98
N ALA A 111 0.47 0.11 -6.93
CA ALA A 111 0.76 1.43 -6.38
C ALA A 111 2.21 1.57 -5.97
N MET A 112 2.75 0.56 -5.28
CA MET A 112 4.16 0.54 -4.89
C MET A 112 5.09 0.48 -6.10
N ALA A 113 4.75 -0.33 -7.11
CA ALA A 113 5.50 -0.38 -8.37
C ALA A 113 5.48 0.97 -9.10
N VAL A 114 4.32 1.61 -9.24
CA VAL A 114 4.25 2.94 -9.88
C VAL A 114 5.05 3.97 -9.09
N ALA A 115 4.98 3.96 -7.76
CA ALA A 115 5.74 4.87 -6.92
C ALA A 115 7.27 4.66 -7.00
N THR A 116 7.73 3.42 -7.27
CA THR A 116 9.15 3.10 -7.41
C THR A 116 9.70 3.35 -8.81
N PHE A 117 8.93 3.06 -9.86
CA PHE A 117 9.41 3.11 -11.24
C PHE A 117 9.06 4.39 -11.98
N VAL A 118 8.03 5.14 -11.56
CA VAL A 118 7.56 6.32 -12.28
C VAL A 118 7.86 7.57 -11.45
N GLN A 119 8.96 8.25 -11.77
CA GLN A 119 9.23 9.59 -11.28
C GLN A 119 8.15 10.54 -11.83
N VAL A 120 7.09 10.77 -11.04
CA VAL A 120 5.92 11.61 -11.36
C VAL A 120 5.32 11.27 -12.74
N PRO A 121 4.29 10.41 -12.82
CA PRO A 121 3.73 10.06 -14.11
C PRO A 121 3.28 11.34 -14.81
N GLU A 122 3.78 11.61 -16.02
CA GLU A 122 3.39 12.81 -16.77
C GLU A 122 1.87 12.92 -16.94
N ALA A 123 1.18 11.77 -16.92
CA ALA A 123 -0.27 11.67 -16.87
C ALA A 123 -0.91 12.48 -15.71
N PHE A 124 -0.24 12.61 -14.56
CA PHE A 124 -0.71 13.44 -13.45
C PHE A 124 -0.33 14.91 -13.60
N LYS A 125 0.74 15.26 -14.33
CA LYS A 125 1.05 16.67 -14.65
C LYS A 125 -0.09 17.32 -15.45
N ALA A 126 -0.74 16.56 -16.32
CA ALA A 126 -1.93 17.02 -17.04
C ALA A 126 -3.11 17.41 -16.12
N ALA A 127 -3.15 16.91 -14.88
CA ALA A 127 -4.20 17.27 -13.90
C ALA A 127 -3.91 18.58 -13.16
N CYS A 128 -2.66 19.02 -13.07
CA CYS A 128 -2.28 20.26 -12.39
C CYS A 128 -2.98 21.53 -12.92
N PRO A 129 -3.04 21.80 -14.25
CA PRO A 129 -3.74 22.98 -14.75
C PRO A 129 -5.25 22.91 -14.47
N VAL A 130 -5.85 21.71 -14.50
CA VAL A 130 -7.27 21.50 -14.16
C VAL A 130 -7.55 21.81 -12.69
N LEU A 131 -6.60 21.52 -11.81
CA LEU A 131 -6.66 21.80 -10.37
C LEU A 131 -6.21 23.23 -10.01
N GLY A 132 -5.85 24.06 -11.00
CA GLY A 132 -5.38 25.43 -10.78
C GLY A 132 -3.98 25.52 -10.16
N VAL A 133 -3.19 24.45 -10.22
CA VAL A 133 -1.82 24.43 -9.71
C VAL A 133 -0.86 24.77 -10.84
N SER A 134 -0.05 25.82 -10.65
CA SER A 134 0.92 26.25 -11.66
C SER A 134 2.04 25.22 -11.82
N ASP A 135 2.37 24.92 -13.08
CA ASP A 135 3.54 24.13 -13.46
C ASP A 135 4.76 25.00 -13.81
N THR A 136 4.66 26.32 -13.67
CA THR A 136 5.79 27.23 -13.86
C THR A 136 6.46 27.56 -12.53
N PHE A 137 7.77 27.76 -12.58
CA PHE A 137 8.50 28.28 -11.44
C PHE A 137 8.04 29.70 -11.11
N PRO A 138 7.81 30.02 -9.83
CA PRO A 138 7.59 31.41 -9.45
C PRO A 138 8.83 32.25 -9.81
N PRO A 139 8.64 33.48 -10.32
CA PRO A 139 9.76 34.36 -10.63
C PRO A 139 10.55 34.63 -9.34
N LEU A 140 11.83 34.27 -9.33
CA LEU A 140 12.71 34.54 -8.21
C LEU A 140 13.34 35.94 -8.36
N PRO A 141 13.57 36.66 -7.24
CA PRO A 141 14.34 37.90 -7.27
C PRO A 141 15.77 37.63 -7.79
N GLU A 142 16.31 38.60 -8.52
CA GLU A 142 17.65 38.50 -9.12
C GLU A 142 18.70 38.11 -8.05
N GLY A 143 19.53 37.10 -8.36
CA GLY A 143 20.61 36.63 -7.49
C GLY A 143 20.28 35.43 -6.60
N VAL A 144 19.03 34.93 -6.59
CA VAL A 144 18.68 33.71 -5.84
C VAL A 144 18.80 32.46 -6.72
N PHE A 145 19.90 31.71 -6.57
CA PHE A 145 20.05 30.38 -7.15
C PHE A 145 19.23 29.35 -6.35
N ARG A 146 18.47 28.51 -7.04
CA ARG A 146 17.72 27.40 -6.43
C ARG A 146 18.31 26.07 -6.88
N PHE A 147 19.15 25.47 -6.05
CA PHE A 147 19.49 24.04 -6.17
C PHE A 147 18.23 23.24 -5.80
N ASP A 148 17.75 22.39 -6.71
CA ASP A 148 16.51 21.59 -6.58
C ASP A 148 15.18 22.36 -6.46
N GLY A 149 14.94 23.29 -7.38
CA GLY A 149 13.59 23.83 -7.57
C GLY A 149 12.64 22.75 -8.10
N GLN A 150 11.67 22.31 -7.31
CA GLN A 150 10.48 21.61 -7.82
C GLN A 150 9.39 22.63 -8.18
N THR A 151 8.64 22.39 -9.26
CA THR A 151 7.48 23.24 -9.56
C THR A 151 6.40 23.08 -8.48
N PRO A 152 5.50 24.06 -8.29
CA PRO A 152 4.36 23.89 -7.38
C PRO A 152 3.52 22.65 -7.73
N CYS A 153 3.32 22.37 -9.03
CA CYS A 153 2.69 21.15 -9.54
C CYS A 153 3.45 19.87 -9.10
N GLU A 154 4.77 19.81 -9.31
CA GLU A 154 5.57 18.65 -8.90
C GLU A 154 5.52 18.42 -7.39
N THR A 155 5.58 19.50 -6.60
CA THR A 155 5.45 19.43 -5.13
C THR A 155 4.08 18.92 -4.70
N PHE A 156 3.02 19.39 -5.36
CA PHE A 156 1.65 18.93 -5.12
C PHE A 156 1.50 17.45 -5.48
N LEU A 157 1.93 17.04 -6.68
CA LEU A 157 1.84 15.66 -7.14
C LEU A 157 2.64 14.71 -6.26
N ARG A 158 3.82 15.11 -5.80
CA ARG A 158 4.65 14.32 -4.88
C ARG A 158 3.94 14.01 -3.56
N ARG A 159 2.97 14.85 -3.14
CA ARG A 159 2.14 14.62 -1.95
C ARG A 159 0.81 13.93 -2.27
N ALA A 160 0.18 14.29 -3.40
CA ALA A 160 -1.14 13.81 -3.79
C ALA A 160 -1.10 12.38 -4.34
N VAL A 161 -0.11 12.04 -5.16
CA VAL A 161 0.00 10.74 -5.82
C VAL A 161 0.10 9.59 -4.80
N PRO A 162 0.97 9.64 -3.76
CA PRO A 162 0.94 8.64 -2.71
C PRO A 162 -0.44 8.57 -2.05
N SER A 163 -1.01 9.71 -1.65
CA SER A 163 -2.32 9.74 -0.98
C SER A 163 -3.44 9.08 -1.79
N CYS A 164 -3.49 9.31 -3.11
CA CYS A 164 -4.46 8.68 -4.01
C CYS A 164 -4.18 7.18 -4.21
N LEU A 165 -2.90 6.81 -4.38
CA LEU A 165 -2.48 5.43 -4.57
C LEU A 165 -2.74 4.57 -3.33
N PHE A 166 -2.66 5.14 -2.12
CA PHE A 166 -2.98 4.47 -0.86
C PHE A 166 -4.47 4.51 -0.50
N GLY A 167 -5.23 5.48 -1.01
CA GLY A 167 -6.66 5.62 -0.76
C GLY A 167 -7.49 4.45 -1.33
N LEU A 168 -7.25 4.06 -2.58
CA LEU A 168 -8.01 3.00 -3.25
C LEU A 168 -7.86 1.61 -2.58
N PRO A 169 -6.64 1.12 -2.24
CA PRO A 169 -6.46 -0.10 -1.45
C PRO A 169 -7.19 -0.05 -0.11
N THR A 170 -7.16 1.10 0.56
CA THR A 170 -7.80 1.29 1.88
C THR A 170 -9.32 1.16 1.77
N ILE A 171 -9.94 1.78 0.76
CA ILE A 171 -11.37 1.65 0.49
C ILE A 171 -11.75 0.19 0.20
N MET A 172 -10.95 -0.51 -0.60
CA MET A 172 -11.16 -1.93 -0.89
C MET A 172 -11.01 -2.82 0.36
N LEU A 173 -10.05 -2.54 1.24
CA LEU A 173 -9.91 -3.23 2.52
C LEU A 173 -11.14 -3.03 3.42
N ILE A 174 -11.65 -1.80 3.50
CA ILE A 174 -12.88 -1.48 4.25
C ILE A 174 -14.07 -2.24 3.64
N ALA A 175 -14.24 -2.21 2.32
CA ALA A 175 -15.30 -2.94 1.63
C ALA A 175 -15.21 -4.45 1.88
N SER A 176 -14.00 -5.03 1.84
CA SER A 176 -13.77 -6.43 2.20
C SER A 176 -14.17 -6.72 3.64
N ALA A 177 -13.81 -5.86 4.59
CA ALA A 177 -14.14 -6.03 6.00
C ALA A 177 -15.66 -6.00 6.23
N VAL A 178 -16.34 -5.02 5.62
CA VAL A 178 -17.81 -4.90 5.62
C VAL A 178 -18.44 -6.18 5.08
N LEU A 179 -18.02 -6.65 3.90
CA LEU A 179 -18.53 -7.89 3.31
C LEU A 179 -18.33 -9.11 4.23
N ARG A 180 -17.19 -9.23 4.92
CA ARG A 180 -16.97 -10.33 5.87
C ARG A 180 -17.86 -10.23 7.09
N ILE A 181 -18.01 -9.03 7.65
CA ILE A 181 -18.81 -8.81 8.86
C ILE A 181 -20.28 -9.07 8.56
N PHE A 182 -20.84 -8.48 7.51
CA PHE A 182 -22.25 -8.65 7.13
C PHE A 182 -22.52 -10.04 6.54
N GLY A 183 -21.68 -10.52 5.62
CA GLY A 183 -21.87 -11.84 5.00
C GLY A 183 -21.82 -12.99 6.00
N SER A 184 -21.03 -12.87 7.09
CA SER A 184 -21.00 -13.86 8.16
C SER A 184 -22.28 -13.90 9.02
N ARG A 185 -23.13 -12.86 8.94
CA ARG A 185 -24.41 -12.79 9.67
C ARG A 185 -25.57 -13.37 8.87
N THR A 186 -25.52 -13.29 7.54
CA THR A 186 -26.60 -13.71 6.64
C THR A 186 -26.61 -15.21 6.35
N GLN A 187 -25.50 -15.94 6.51
CA GLN A 187 -25.45 -17.41 6.34
C GLN A 187 -26.02 -18.20 7.55
N ARG A 188 -27.01 -17.62 8.25
CA ARG A 188 -27.87 -18.34 9.21
C ARG A 188 -29.07 -18.91 8.47
#